data_AF-A0A972T1D1-F1
#
_entry.id   AF-A0A972T1D1-F1
#
_cell.length_a   1.000
_cell.length_b   1.000
_cell.length_c   1.000
_cell.angle_alpha   90.00
_cell.angle_beta   90.00
_cell.angle_gamma   90.00
#
_symmetry.space_group_name_H-M   'P 1'
#
loop_
_entity.id
_entity.type
_entity.pdbx_description
1 polymer ?
#
loop_
_entity_poly.entity_id
_entity_poly.type
_entity_poly.pdbx_seq_one_letter_code
_entity_poly.pdbx_strand_id
1 'polypeptide(L)' 'MSQAYYRKWRPQGWDEVIGQEHVVQTLRNALAHGNLAHAYLFSGPRGTGKT' A
#
# COMPACT_ATOMS: atom_id res chain seq x y z
N MET A 1 -20.94 -0.20 19.62
CA MET A 1 -20.55 -1.22 18.62
C MET A 1 -19.04 -1.42 18.71
N SER A 2 -18.55 -2.65 18.88
CA SER A 2 -17.11 -2.94 18.84
C SER A 2 -16.64 -2.97 17.37
N GLN A 3 -15.56 -2.24 17.06
CA GLN A 3 -14.94 -2.24 15.73
C GLN A 3 -13.63 -3.04 15.81
N ALA A 4 -13.42 -3.94 14.85
CA ALA A 4 -12.15 -4.68 14.78
C ALA A 4 -10.98 -3.73 14.47
N TYR A 5 -9.86 -3.88 15.19
CA TYR A 5 -8.72 -2.96 15.08
C TYR A 5 -8.13 -2.87 13.67
N TYR A 6 -8.05 -3.98 12.94
CA TYR A 6 -7.53 -3.98 11.57
C TYR A 6 -8.39 -3.15 10.58
N ARG A 7 -9.66 -2.92 10.90
CA ARG A 7 -10.53 -2.02 10.12
C ARG A 7 -10.40 -0.58 10.59
N LYS A 8 -10.26 -0.38 11.90
CA LYS A 8 -10.11 0.95 12.51
C LYS A 8 -8.81 1.64 12.06
N TRP A 9 -7.74 0.87 11.90
CA TRP A 9 -6.39 1.37 11.59
C TRP A 9 -5.90 0.94 10.21
N ARG A 10 -6.81 0.66 9.26
CA ARG A 10 -6.41 0.39 7.88
C ARG A 10 -5.88 1.70 7.27
N PRO A 11 -4.65 1.73 6.72
CA PRO A 11 -4.08 2.94 6.13
C PRO A 11 -5.03 3.57 5.11
N GLN A 12 -5.25 4.87 5.20
CA GLN A 12 -6.04 5.64 4.24
C GLN A 12 -5.17 6.42 3.24
N GLY A 13 -3.90 6.65 3.58
CA GLY A 13 -2.93 7.36 2.74
C GLY A 13 -1.57 6.65 2.69
N TRP A 14 -0.72 7.13 1.78
CA TRP A 14 0.63 6.61 1.57
C TRP A 14 1.52 6.72 2.81
N ASP A 15 1.36 7.81 3.58
CA ASP A 15 2.20 8.12 4.74
C ASP A 15 1.83 7.28 5.97
N GLU A 16 0.69 6.55 5.92
CA GLU A 16 0.24 5.62 6.96
C GLU A 16 0.71 4.17 6.69
N VAL A 17 1.33 3.91 5.53
CA VAL A 17 1.91 2.61 5.20
C VAL A 17 3.26 2.45 5.91
N ILE A 18 3.40 1.38 6.69
CA ILE A 18 4.57 1.16 7.55
C ILE A 18 5.56 0.21 6.87
N GLY A 19 6.84 0.62 6.77
CA GLY A 19 7.97 -0.25 6.40
C GLY A 19 8.03 -0.67 4.92
N GLN A 20 7.35 0.07 4.05
CA GLN A 20 7.32 -0.18 2.59
C GLN A 20 7.65 1.08 1.79
N GLU A 21 8.56 1.91 2.31
CA GLU A 21 8.89 3.23 1.78
C GLU A 21 9.33 3.16 0.30
N HIS A 22 10.13 2.15 -0.06
CA HIS A 22 10.59 1.98 -1.43
C HIS A 22 9.46 1.61 -2.41
N VAL A 23 8.52 0.78 -1.98
CA VAL A 23 7.36 0.38 -2.79
C VAL A 23 6.43 1.57 -2.98
N VAL A 24 6.11 2.27 -1.90
CA VAL A 24 5.28 3.49 -1.91
C VAL A 24 5.89 4.54 -2.84
N GLN A 25 7.19 4.81 -2.73
CA GLN A 25 7.87 5.78 -3.58
C GLN A 25 7.78 5.40 -5.06
N THR A 26 7.98 4.12 -5.39
CA THR A 26 7.89 3.63 -6.76
C THR A 26 6.50 3.84 -7.35
N LEU A 27 5.45 3.50 -6.60
CA LEU A 27 4.07 3.69 -7.04
C LEU A 27 3.68 5.17 -7.16
N ARG A 28 4.09 6.01 -6.20
CA ARG A 28 3.86 7.47 -6.26
C ARG A 28 4.53 8.09 -7.49
N ASN A 29 5.76 7.67 -7.80
CA ASN A 29 6.48 8.14 -8.98
C ASN A 29 5.79 7.69 -10.27
N ALA A 30 5.39 6.42 -10.37
CA ALA A 30 4.68 5.90 -11.54
C ALA A 30 3.39 6.69 -11.82
N LEU A 31 2.61 6.97 -10.77
CA LEU A 31 1.40 7.79 -10.86
C LEU A 31 1.70 9.24 -11.29
N ALA A 32 2.69 9.89 -10.66
CA ALA A 32 3.03 11.28 -10.96
C ALA A 32 3.51 11.50 -12.40
N HIS A 33 4.17 10.51 -12.99
CA HIS A 33 4.70 10.59 -14.35
C HIS A 33 3.78 9.96 -15.40
N GLY A 34 2.60 9.43 -15.01
CA GLY A 34 1.71 8.71 -15.93
C GLY A 34 2.28 7.38 -16.46
N ASN A 35 3.33 6.86 -15.83
CA ASN A 35 4.04 5.65 -16.24
C ASN A 35 3.44 4.41 -15.58
N LEU A 36 2.16 4.14 -15.85
CA LEU A 36 1.46 2.98 -15.31
C LEU A 36 1.83 1.71 -16.07
N ALA A 37 2.21 0.67 -15.34
CA ALA A 37 2.42 -0.65 -15.92
C ALA A 37 1.08 -1.32 -16.24
N HIS A 38 1.10 -2.25 -17.20
CA HIS A 38 -0.07 -3.05 -17.53
C HIS A 38 -0.54 -3.93 -16.35
N ALA A 39 0.40 -4.38 -15.51
CA ALA A 39 0.12 -5.20 -14.34
C ALA A 39 1.14 -4.96 -13.23
N TYR A 40 0.70 -5.16 -11.97
CA TYR A 40 1.53 -5.13 -10.78
C TYR A 40 1.40 -6.45 -10.02
N LEU A 41 2.53 -7.06 -9.65
CA LEU A 41 2.59 -8.24 -8.81
C LEU A 41 3.17 -7.86 -7.45
N PHE A 42 2.36 -7.96 -6.39
CA PHE A 42 2.81 -7.78 -5.02
C PHE A 42 3.00 -9.14 -4.35
N SER A 43 4.20 -9.41 -3.83
CA SER A 43 4.56 -10.68 -3.19
C SER A 43 4.96 -10.50 -1.72
N GLY A 44 4.92 -11.57 -0.93
CA GLY A 44 5.34 -11.58 0.48
C GLY A 44 4.37 -12.30 1.43
N PRO A 45 4.75 -12.50 2.71
CA PRO A 45 3.96 -13.23 3.72
C PRO A 45 2.53 -12.70 3.94
N ARG A 46 1.64 -13.51 4.51
CA ARG A 46 0.27 -13.07 4.82
C ARG A 46 0.29 -11.91 5.83
N GLY A 47 -0.56 -10.90 5.61
CA GLY A 47 -0.69 -9.75 6.52
C GLY A 47 0.22 -8.55 6.21
N THR A 48 1.06 -8.60 5.18
CA THR A 48 1.98 -7.51 4.81
C THR A 48 1.35 -6.35 4.03
N GLY A 49 0.03 -6.22 3.98
CA GLY A 49 -0.61 -5.08 3.32
C GLY A 49 -0.52 -5.07 1.78
N LYS A 50 -0.44 -6.26 1.13
CA LYS A 50 -0.52 -6.39 -0.34
C LYS A 50 -1.90 -6.04 -0.93
N THR A 51 -2.91 -5.84 -0.08
CA THR A 51 -4.33 -5.64 -0.42
C THR A 51 -4.95 -4.72 0.61
#